data_AF-A0A956ESR8-F1
#
_entry.id   AF-A0A956ESR8-F1
#
_cell.length_a   1.000
_cell.length_b   1.000
_cell.length_c   1.000
_cell.angle_alpha   90.00
_cell.angle_beta   90.00
_cell.angle_gamma   90.00
#
_symmetry.space_group_name_H-M   'P 1'
#
loop_
_entity.id
_entity.type
_entity.pdbx_description
1 polymer ?
#
loop_
_entity_poly.entity_id
_entity_poly.type
_entity_poly.pdbx_seq_one_letter_code
_entity_poly.pdbx_strand_id
1 'polypeptide(L)'
;LMRAILSASGDKRSIRRLPTGLTKRLVRGMERISILRGKEPPVTSAFFEYTLKPGFYSNEKSILELGASYRDFAETLRDAIAYFRERGLLH
;
A
#
# COMPACT_ATOMS: atom_id res chain seq x y z
N LEU A 1 -2.72 6.92 3.89
CA LEU A 1 -3.38 5.64 3.56
C LEU A 1 -3.38 4.63 4.71
N MET A 2 -2.27 3.96 5.05
CA MET A 2 -2.30 2.88 6.07
C MET A 2 -2.85 3.27 7.44
N ARG A 3 -2.58 4.49 7.92
CA ARG A 3 -3.20 5.01 9.16
C ARG A 3 -4.71 5.18 9.04
N ALA A 4 -5.20 5.61 7.88
CA ALA A 4 -6.62 5.74 7.62
C ALA A 4 -7.30 4.36 7.61
N ILE A 5 -6.65 3.35 6.98
CA ILE A 5 -7.12 1.96 6.98
C ILE A 5 -7.26 1.45 8.43
N LEU A 6 -6.21 1.56 9.25
CA LEU A 6 -6.26 1.12 10.65
C LEU A 6 -7.33 1.85 11.47
N SER A 7 -7.44 3.17 11.27
CA SER A 7 -8.46 3.98 11.93
C SER A 7 -9.88 3.55 11.55
N ALA A 8 -10.12 3.23 10.28
CA ALA A 8 -11.43 2.83 9.80
C ALA A 8 -11.74 1.35 10.08
N SER A 9 -10.72 0.49 10.16
CA SER A 9 -10.90 -0.93 10.47
C SER A 9 -11.07 -1.19 11.98
N GLY A 10 -10.78 -0.21 12.84
CA GLY A 10 -10.81 -0.37 14.30
C GLY A 10 -9.59 -1.13 14.85
N ASP A 11 -8.56 -1.31 14.02
CA ASP A 11 -7.40 -2.12 14.34
C ASP A 11 -6.35 -1.29 15.08
N LYS A 12 -5.90 -1.78 16.24
CA LYS A 12 -4.94 -1.10 17.13
C LYS A 12 -3.48 -1.41 16.79
N ARG A 13 -3.20 -2.16 15.72
CA ARG A 13 -1.82 -2.49 15.32
C ARG A 13 -0.99 -1.23 15.09
N SER A 14 0.14 -1.13 15.79
CA SER A 14 1.08 -0.01 15.66
C SER A 14 1.94 -0.18 14.41
N ILE A 15 1.83 0.76 13.46
CA ILE A 15 2.75 0.83 12.32
C ILE A 15 4.09 1.38 12.79
N ARG A 16 5.13 0.55 12.74
CA ARG A 16 6.52 1.00 12.94
C ARG A 16 7.14 1.33 11.58
N ARG A 17 7.65 2.55 11.43
CA ARG A 17 8.40 2.96 10.23
C ARG A 17 9.83 2.46 10.38
N LEU A 18 10.29 1.68 9.40
CA LEU A 18 11.69 1.30 9.30
C LEU A 18 12.45 2.34 8.46
N PRO A 19 13.68 2.72 8.83
CA PRO A 19 14.51 3.58 8.00
C PRO A 19 14.76 2.93 6.63
N THR A 20 14.60 3.71 5.56
CA THR A 20 14.70 3.21 4.17
C THR A 20 16.02 2.49 3.90
N GLY A 21 17.14 2.97 4.46
CA GLY A 21 18.45 2.33 4.31
C GLY A 21 18.51 0.92 4.91
N LEU A 22 17.86 0.71 6.05
CA LEU A 22 17.77 -0.62 6.68
C LEU A 22 16.90 -1.55 5.83
N THR A 23 15.74 -1.06 5.37
CA THR A 23 14.84 -1.84 4.51
C THR A 23 15.51 -2.24 3.20
N LYS A 24 16.26 -1.34 2.55
CA LYS A 24 17.05 -1.65 1.34
C LYS A 24 18.03 -2.80 1.55
N ARG A 25 18.72 -2.82 2.71
CA ARG A 25 19.66 -3.91 3.05
C ARG A 25 18.95 -5.24 3.25
N LEU A 26 17.80 -5.22 3.94
CA LEU A 26 16.98 -6.42 4.15
C LEU A 26 16.46 -7.00 2.83
N VAL A 27 15.92 -6.16 1.94
CA VAL A 27 15.43 -6.58 0.61
C VAL A 27 16.55 -7.22 -0.21
N ARG A 28 17.72 -6.58 -0.29
CA ARG A 28 18.89 -7.14 -0.99
C ARG A 28 19.32 -8.50 -0.41
N GLY A 29 19.29 -8.65 0.91
CA GLY A 29 19.61 -9.92 1.57
C GLY A 29 18.61 -11.02 1.22
N MET A 30 17.31 -10.72 1.31
CA MET A 30 16.24 -11.67 0.95
C MET A 30 16.28 -12.06 -0.52
N GLU A 31 16.52 -11.11 -1.41
CA GLU A 31 16.64 -11.36 -2.84
C GLU A 31 17.79 -12.32 -3.14
N ARG A 32 18.97 -12.09 -2.57
CA ARG A 32 20.12 -12.99 -2.69
C ARG A 32 19.81 -14.40 -2.17
N ILE A 33 19.18 -14.51 -0.99
CA ILE A 33 18.81 -15.81 -0.42
C ILE A 33 17.81 -16.54 -1.32
N SER A 34 16.87 -15.82 -1.92
CA SER A 34 15.84 -16.41 -2.79
C SER A 34 16.45 -16.93 -4.09
N ILE A 35 17.32 -16.13 -4.72
CA ILE A 35 18.08 -16.53 -5.91
C ILE A 35 18.93 -17.76 -5.62
N LEU A 36 19.67 -17.78 -4.50
CA LEU A 36 20.48 -18.93 -4.09
C LEU A 36 19.65 -20.20 -3.84
N ARG A 37 18.41 -20.04 -3.37
CA ARG A 37 17.46 -21.14 -3.14
C ARG A 37 16.65 -21.53 -4.38
N GLY A 38 16.92 -20.91 -5.54
CA GLY A 38 16.17 -21.14 -6.77
C GLY A 38 14.68 -20.76 -6.68
N LYS A 39 14.34 -19.83 -5.78
CA LYS A 39 12.97 -19.34 -5.58
C LYS A 39 12.83 -17.90 -6.05
N GLU A 40 11.65 -17.55 -6.55
CA GLU A 40 11.35 -16.16 -6.88
C GLU A 40 11.35 -15.29 -5.62
N PRO A 41 12.08 -14.17 -5.62
CA PRO A 41 12.08 -13.25 -4.50
C PRO A 41 10.70 -12.55 -4.41
N PRO A 42 10.08 -12.49 -3.22
CA PRO A 42 8.79 -11.81 -3.06
C PRO A 42 8.87 -10.30 -3.31
N VAL A 43 10.06 -9.71 -3.13
CA VAL A 43 10.35 -8.30 -3.42
C VAL A 43 11.77 -8.23 -3.97
N THR A 44 11.92 -7.72 -5.20
CA THR A 44 13.24 -7.41 -5.77
C THR A 44 13.70 -6.03 -5.32
N SER A 45 15.02 -5.82 -5.30
CA SER A 45 15.57 -4.49 -4.99
C SER A 45 15.06 -3.43 -5.96
N ALA A 46 14.93 -3.78 -7.25
CA ALA A 46 14.43 -2.88 -8.28
C ALA A 46 12.97 -2.49 -8.04
N PHE A 47 12.10 -3.46 -7.71
CA PHE A 47 10.71 -3.20 -7.37
C PHE A 47 10.60 -2.33 -6.12
N PHE A 48 11.41 -2.60 -5.08
CA PHE A 48 11.43 -1.75 -3.89
C PHE A 48 11.79 -0.30 -4.21
N GLU A 49 12.82 -0.06 -5.02
CA GLU A 49 13.21 1.29 -5.42
C GLU A 49 12.16 2.00 -6.26
N TYR A 50 11.45 1.27 -7.14
CA TYR A 50 10.29 1.80 -7.84
C TYR A 50 9.20 2.26 -6.87
N THR A 51 8.84 1.44 -5.88
CA THR A 51 7.77 1.76 -4.91
C THR A 51 8.09 2.93 -3.97
N LEU A 52 9.37 3.32 -3.85
CA LEU A 52 9.76 4.49 -3.05
C LEU A 52 9.38 5.82 -3.72
N LYS A 53 9.14 5.82 -5.04
CA LYS A 53 8.74 7.03 -5.76
C LYS A 53 7.30 7.39 -5.38
N PRO A 54 7.02 8.64 -4.96
CA PRO A 54 5.66 9.06 -4.63
C PRO A 54 4.74 8.96 -5.84
N GLY A 55 3.67 8.15 -5.74
CA GLY A 55 2.61 8.05 -6.73
C GLY A 55 1.48 9.03 -6.46
N PHE A 56 1.79 10.33 -6.36
CA PHE A 56 0.76 11.37 -6.24
C PHE A 56 0.31 11.80 -7.64
N TYR A 57 -1.00 11.89 -7.83
CA TYR A 57 -1.63 12.27 -9.11
C TYR A 57 -2.62 13.40 -8.88
N SER A 58 -2.80 14.25 -9.90
CA SER A 58 -3.87 15.26 -9.93
C SER A 58 -5.01 14.78 -10.80
N ASN A 59 -6.24 15.04 -10.35
CA ASN A 59 -7.48 14.75 -11.07
C ASN A 59 -8.05 16.00 -11.76
N GLU A 60 -7.33 17.12 -11.79
CA GLU A 60 -7.84 18.39 -12.35
C GLU A 60 -8.33 18.22 -13.80
N LYS A 61 -7.56 17.52 -14.63
CA LYS A 61 -7.89 17.32 -16.04
C LYS A 61 -9.22 16.58 -16.22
N SER A 62 -9.46 15.52 -15.46
CA SER A 62 -10.71 14.75 -15.58
C SER A 62 -11.91 15.52 -15.03
N ILE A 63 -11.72 16.36 -14.01
CA ILE A 63 -12.78 17.23 -13.50
C ILE A 63 -13.15 18.26 -14.57
N LEU A 64 -12.17 18.95 -15.15
CA LEU A 64 -12.38 20.04 -16.09
C LEU A 64 -12.90 19.55 -17.45
N GLU A 65 -12.30 18.49 -18.01
CA GLU A 65 -12.61 18.06 -19.37
C GLU A 65 -13.76 17.07 -19.44
N LEU A 66 -13.97 16.26 -18.39
CA LEU A 66 -14.96 15.18 -18.39
C LEU A 66 -16.11 15.42 -17.41
N GLY A 67 -16.08 16.52 -16.65
CA GLY A 67 -17.06 16.78 -15.59
C GLY A 67 -17.04 15.72 -14.48
N ALA A 68 -15.90 15.03 -14.30
CA ALA A 68 -15.79 13.96 -13.32
C ALA A 68 -15.95 14.51 -11.90
N SER A 69 -16.74 13.81 -11.08
CA SER A 69 -16.86 14.08 -9.65
C SER A 69 -16.29 12.91 -8.85
N TYR A 70 -15.54 13.23 -7.81
CA TYR A 70 -14.91 12.25 -6.93
C TYR A 70 -15.48 12.40 -5.54
N ARG A 71 -15.94 11.29 -4.97
CA ARG A 71 -16.37 11.23 -3.57
C ARG A 71 -15.18 11.31 -2.61
N ASP A 72 -15.48 11.59 -1.35
CA ASP A 72 -14.47 11.63 -0.31
C ASP A 72 -13.78 10.27 -0.13
N PHE A 73 -12.47 10.28 0.05
CA PHE A 73 -11.68 9.06 0.19
C PHE A 73 -12.11 8.23 1.43
N ALA A 74 -12.54 8.89 2.52
CA ALA A 74 -12.97 8.22 3.74
C ALA A 74 -14.28 7.43 3.53
N GLU A 75 -15.18 7.90 2.67
CA GLU A 75 -16.38 7.14 2.28
C GLU A 75 -16.00 5.86 1.57
N THR A 76 -15.09 5.96 0.59
CA THR A 76 -14.59 4.80 -0.15
C THR A 76 -13.98 3.75 0.78
N LEU A 77 -13.24 4.20 1.78
CA LEU A 77 -12.60 3.31 2.74
C LEU A 77 -13.61 2.60 3.64
N ARG A 78 -14.68 3.29 4.08
CA ARG A 78 -15.74 2.68 4.90
C ARG A 78 -16.46 1.56 4.14
N ASP A 79 -16.84 1.81 2.89
CA ASP A 79 -17.54 0.81 2.06
C ASP A 79 -16.66 -0.41 1.80
N ALA A 80 -15.38 -0.21 1.49
CA ALA A 80 -14.44 -1.30 1.29
C ALA A 80 -14.32 -2.16 2.55
N ILE A 81 -14.21 -1.54 3.73
CA ILE A 81 -14.14 -2.26 5.00
C ILE A 81 -15.43 -3.02 5.30
N ALA A 82 -16.60 -2.41 5.06
CA ALA A 82 -17.89 -3.08 5.20
C ALA A 82 -17.97 -4.31 4.30
N TYR A 83 -17.61 -4.17 3.02
CA TYR A 83 -17.57 -5.26 2.04
C TYR A 83 -16.70 -6.45 2.49
N PHE A 84 -15.53 -6.17 3.07
CA PHE A 84 -14.62 -7.20 3.56
C PHE A 84 -15.10 -7.83 4.88
N ARG A 85 -15.73 -7.06 5.78
CA ARG A 85 -16.34 -7.60 7.01
C ARG A 85 -17.51 -8.54 6.71
N GLU A 86 -18.38 -8.17 5.78
CA GLU A 86 -19.50 -9.01 5.33
C GLU A 86 -19.06 -10.38 4.80
N ARG A 87 -17.84 -10.44 4.26
CA ARG A 87 -17.24 -11.68 3.73
C ARG A 87 -16.40 -12.45 4.74
N GLY A 88 -16.33 -11.98 5.99
CA GLY A 88 -15.48 -12.57 7.03
C GLY A 88 -13.98 -12.44 6.76
N LEU A 89 -13.57 -11.53 5.87
CA LEU A 89 -12.15 -11.29 5.53
C LEU A 89 -11.50 -10.25 6.45
N LEU A 90 -12.31 -9.49 7.19
CA LEU A 90 -11.90 -8.57 8.24
C LEU A 90 -12.80 -8.81 9.47
N HIS A 91 -12.19 -8.85 10.64
CA HIS A 91 -12.87 -8.94 11.93
C HIS A 91 -13.00 -7.56 12.56
#